data_AF-A0A0F8ZYM4-F1
#
_entry.id   AF-A0A0F8ZYM4-F1
#
_cell.length_a   1.000
_cell.length_b   1.000
_cell.length_c   1.000
_cell.angle_alpha   90.00
_cell.angle_beta   90.00
_cell.angle_gamma   90.00
#
_symmetry.space_group_name_H-M   'P 1'
#
loop_
_entity.id
_entity.type
_entity.pdbx_description
1 polymer ?
#
loop_
_entity_poly.entity_id
_entity_poly.type
_entity_poly.pdbx_seq_one_letter_code
_entity_poly.pdbx_strand_id
1 'polypeptide(L)'
;SGSDTPTDFTIERCEFRDTSSILNFAILVKGNATANSFDGLNLRNNVAYGLGTTTGTTFLDINATADHVRLFDNQITMAALSSTAALAVCASNNMADLHVARNIIFRPSTVTANGAMLSNGGTCTGLVYDNYVQHKDTDTPAIHTQTGTGLGFIENYCILDYAADKSGALNPAFS
;
A
#
# COMPACT_ATOMS: atom_id res chain seq x y z
N SER A 1 34.21 5.95 5.36
CA SER A 1 33.83 4.56 5.02
C SER A 1 32.64 4.17 5.88
N GLY A 2 31.49 3.74 5.40
CA GLY A 2 30.87 3.80 4.07
C GLY A 2 29.45 4.34 4.23
N SER A 3 28.83 4.81 3.14
CA SER A 3 27.39 5.08 3.10
C SER A 3 26.67 3.74 2.96
N ASP A 4 26.55 3.01 4.06
CA ASP A 4 25.86 1.72 4.05
C ASP A 4 24.36 2.00 4.07
N THR A 5 23.82 2.16 2.86
CA THR A 5 22.38 2.23 2.65
C THR A 5 21.84 0.81 2.75
N PRO A 6 20.92 0.51 3.68
CA PRO A 6 20.46 -0.85 3.90
C PRO A 6 19.66 -1.36 2.69
N THR A 7 20.15 -2.43 2.07
CA THR A 7 19.44 -3.18 1.01
C THR A 7 19.12 -4.58 1.53
N ASP A 8 18.26 -5.31 0.80
CA ASP A 8 18.03 -6.74 0.98
C ASP A 8 17.54 -7.15 2.38
N PHE A 9 16.77 -6.27 3.02
CA PHE A 9 16.23 -6.53 4.35
C PHE A 9 14.77 -6.97 4.30
N THR A 10 14.39 -7.78 5.29
CA THR A 10 13.05 -8.33 5.43
C THR A 10 12.43 -7.86 6.73
N ILE A 11 11.17 -7.44 6.67
CA ILE A 11 10.31 -7.22 7.83
C ILE A 11 9.19 -8.24 7.73
N GLU A 12 9.17 -9.21 8.64
CA GLU A 12 8.25 -10.34 8.61
C GLU A 12 7.65 -10.67 9.96
N ARG A 13 6.35 -10.98 9.97
CA ARG A 13 5.59 -11.46 11.15
C ARG A 13 5.67 -10.48 12.34
N CYS A 14 5.71 -9.19 12.04
CA CYS A 14 5.63 -8.15 13.04
C CYS A 14 4.20 -7.64 13.16
N GLU A 15 3.82 -7.24 14.38
CA GLU A 15 2.63 -6.43 14.64
C GLU A 15 3.06 -5.01 14.96
N PHE A 16 2.36 -4.05 14.37
CA PHE A 16 2.52 -2.65 14.68
C PHE A 16 1.18 -2.03 14.99
N ARG A 17 1.06 -1.48 16.19
CA ARG A 17 -0.21 -1.01 16.73
C ARG A 17 -0.05 0.40 17.28
N ASP A 18 -0.77 1.31 16.66
CA ASP A 18 -0.91 2.66 17.15
C ASP A 18 -1.77 2.66 18.42
N THR A 19 -1.38 3.48 19.39
CA THR A 19 -2.07 3.64 20.67
C THR A 19 -2.82 4.96 20.77
N SER A 20 -2.68 5.87 19.80
CA SER A 20 -3.30 7.20 19.87
C SER A 20 -3.56 7.77 18.47
N SER A 21 -4.76 8.27 18.23
CA SER A 21 -5.10 9.00 17.00
C SER A 21 -4.45 10.40 16.86
N ILE A 22 -3.85 10.93 17.93
CA ILE A 22 -3.19 12.26 17.95
C ILE A 22 -1.68 12.13 17.74
N LEU A 23 -1.02 11.34 18.59
CA LEU A 23 0.41 10.99 18.51
C LEU A 23 0.66 9.72 17.68
N ASN A 24 -0.11 9.55 16.60
CA ASN A 24 -0.08 8.34 15.80
C ASN A 24 1.28 8.12 15.12
N PHE A 25 1.51 6.90 14.62
CA PHE A 25 2.69 6.66 13.79
C PHE A 25 2.66 7.56 12.55
N ALA A 26 3.68 8.41 12.41
CA ALA A 26 3.78 9.31 11.27
C ALA A 26 4.02 8.54 9.96
N ILE A 27 4.92 7.56 9.95
CA ILE A 27 5.09 6.51 8.93
C ILE A 27 5.89 5.44 9.64
N LEU A 28 5.57 4.17 9.46
CA LEU A 28 6.18 3.12 10.24
C LEU A 28 7.54 2.67 9.69
N VAL A 29 7.64 2.57 8.37
CA VAL A 29 8.90 2.38 7.66
C VAL A 29 9.03 3.48 6.61
N LYS A 30 10.06 4.32 6.76
CA LYS A 30 10.26 5.49 5.91
C LYS A 30 11.64 5.46 5.27
N GLY A 31 11.67 5.53 3.95
CA GLY A 31 12.89 5.72 3.20
C GLY A 31 13.35 7.16 3.11
N ASN A 32 14.59 7.32 2.64
CA ASN A 32 15.15 8.61 2.25
C ASN A 32 15.18 8.72 0.73
N ALA A 33 15.48 9.91 0.19
CA ALA A 33 15.59 10.15 -1.25
C ALA A 33 16.86 9.56 -1.87
N THR A 34 17.60 8.71 -1.15
CA THR A 34 18.79 8.04 -1.69
C THR A 34 18.33 6.91 -2.61
N ALA A 35 18.66 7.00 -3.88
CA ALA A 35 18.35 5.97 -4.86
C ALA A 35 18.84 4.59 -4.39
N ASN A 36 18.07 3.56 -4.70
CA ASN A 36 18.36 2.15 -4.42
C ASN A 36 18.41 1.81 -2.93
N SER A 37 17.93 2.70 -2.05
CA SER A 37 17.95 2.49 -0.59
C SER A 37 16.94 1.47 -0.07
N PHE A 38 16.12 0.93 -0.96
CA PHE A 38 15.08 -0.05 -0.68
C PHE A 38 15.18 -1.27 -1.62
N ASP A 39 16.29 -1.41 -2.32
CA ASP A 39 16.51 -2.56 -3.20
C ASP A 39 16.41 -3.85 -2.39
N GLY A 40 15.66 -4.82 -2.91
CA GLY A 40 15.47 -6.11 -2.27
C GLY A 40 14.59 -6.08 -1.01
N LEU A 41 13.86 -4.99 -0.72
CA LEU A 41 12.94 -4.95 0.42
C LEU A 41 11.91 -6.08 0.32
N ASN A 42 11.75 -6.83 1.40
CA ASN A 42 10.69 -7.81 1.56
C ASN A 42 9.84 -7.52 2.81
N LEU A 43 8.65 -6.96 2.61
CA LEU A 43 7.68 -6.69 3.65
C LEU A 43 6.57 -7.74 3.58
N ARG A 44 6.61 -8.73 4.48
CA ARG A 44 5.70 -9.88 4.39
C ARG A 44 5.04 -10.33 5.69
N ASN A 45 3.79 -10.76 5.61
CA ASN A 45 3.08 -11.39 6.75
C ASN A 45 3.01 -10.50 8.00
N ASN A 46 2.95 -9.17 7.83
CA ASN A 46 2.84 -8.23 8.95
C ASN A 46 1.40 -7.79 9.19
N VAL A 47 1.12 -7.33 10.41
CA VAL A 47 -0.14 -6.70 10.80
C VAL A 47 0.12 -5.27 11.21
N ALA A 48 -0.62 -4.32 10.65
CA ALA A 48 -0.52 -2.91 11.01
C ALA A 48 -1.90 -2.31 11.33
N TYR A 49 -1.99 -1.61 12.46
CA TYR A 49 -3.18 -0.91 12.92
C TYR A 49 -2.87 0.57 13.21
N GLY A 50 -3.46 1.49 12.44
CA GLY A 50 -3.27 2.93 12.59
C GLY A 50 -4.54 3.67 12.98
N LEU A 51 -4.47 4.52 14.01
CA LEU A 51 -5.60 5.31 14.51
C LEU A 51 -5.62 6.74 13.98
N GLY A 52 -4.52 7.20 13.35
CA GLY A 52 -4.43 8.51 12.71
C GLY A 52 -5.45 8.68 11.58
N THR A 53 -6.11 9.84 11.52
CA THR A 53 -7.15 10.16 10.53
C THR A 53 -6.69 11.13 9.44
N THR A 54 -5.64 11.92 9.71
CA THR A 54 -5.19 13.03 8.87
C THR A 54 -3.75 12.88 8.38
N THR A 55 -2.80 12.69 9.30
CA THR A 55 -1.37 12.49 9.02
C THR A 55 -0.95 11.09 9.40
N GLY A 56 0.09 10.57 8.76
CA GLY A 56 0.66 9.27 9.08
C GLY A 56 -0.27 8.10 8.91
N THR A 57 -0.76 8.03 7.69
CA THR A 57 -1.76 7.07 7.25
C THR A 57 -1.16 6.17 6.18
N THR A 58 0.12 5.82 6.26
CA THR A 58 0.77 4.90 5.32
C THR A 58 1.72 4.00 6.11
N PHE A 59 1.68 2.69 5.85
CA PHE A 59 2.57 1.74 6.52
C PHE A 59 4.02 1.92 6.03
N LEU A 60 4.23 1.93 4.72
CA LEU A 60 5.54 2.01 4.08
C LEU A 60 5.65 3.22 3.13
N ASP A 61 6.69 4.04 3.29
CA ASP A 61 7.04 5.11 2.36
C ASP A 61 8.38 4.80 1.70
N ILE A 62 8.31 4.31 0.46
CA ILE A 62 9.46 4.03 -0.39
C ILE A 62 9.78 5.31 -1.17
N ASN A 63 10.45 6.24 -0.50
CA ASN A 63 10.82 7.54 -1.07
C ASN A 63 12.11 7.48 -1.90
N ALA A 64 12.40 6.35 -2.55
CA ALA A 64 13.56 6.16 -3.43
C ALA A 64 13.17 5.35 -4.66
N THR A 65 13.97 5.46 -5.73
CA THR A 65 13.96 4.45 -6.79
C THR A 65 14.42 3.13 -6.18
N ALA A 66 13.71 2.04 -6.45
CA ALA A 66 14.06 0.74 -5.89
C ALA A 66 13.76 -0.41 -6.87
N ASP A 67 14.45 -1.52 -6.67
CA ASP A 67 14.31 -2.75 -7.44
C ASP A 67 14.02 -3.96 -6.55
N HIS A 68 13.37 -4.99 -7.10
CA HIS A 68 13.07 -6.25 -6.42
C HIS A 68 12.28 -6.11 -5.10
N VAL A 69 11.33 -5.17 -5.05
CA VAL A 69 10.50 -4.95 -3.85
C VAL A 69 9.34 -5.94 -3.78
N ARG A 70 9.11 -6.53 -2.61
CA ARG A 70 8.06 -7.52 -2.32
C ARG A 70 7.19 -7.07 -1.16
N LEU A 71 5.90 -6.84 -1.41
CA LEU A 71 4.92 -6.46 -0.40
C LEU A 71 3.80 -7.52 -0.34
N PHE A 72 3.98 -8.52 0.52
CA PHE A 72 3.15 -9.75 0.48
C PHE A 72 2.40 -10.06 1.76
N ASP A 73 1.18 -10.55 1.65
CA ASP A 73 0.47 -11.21 2.76
C ASP A 73 0.31 -10.30 4.00
N ASN A 74 0.31 -8.98 3.85
CA ASN A 74 0.16 -8.04 4.97
C ASN A 74 -1.31 -7.72 5.22
N GLN A 75 -1.67 -7.56 6.50
CA GLN A 75 -3.00 -7.12 6.91
C GLN A 75 -2.92 -5.72 7.52
N ILE A 76 -3.59 -4.75 6.91
CA ILE A 76 -3.46 -3.35 7.29
C ILE A 76 -4.83 -2.74 7.50
N THR A 77 -5.04 -2.18 8.69
CA THR A 77 -6.26 -1.49 9.08
C THR A 77 -5.92 -0.08 9.53
N MET A 78 -6.50 0.91 8.87
CA MET A 78 -6.15 2.32 9.08
C MET A 78 -7.42 3.15 9.22
N ALA A 79 -7.48 4.06 10.19
CA ALA A 79 -8.64 4.94 10.42
C ALA A 79 -8.72 6.14 9.47
N ALA A 80 -7.72 6.31 8.60
CA ALA A 80 -7.56 7.41 7.66
C ALA A 80 -8.80 7.67 6.79
N LEU A 81 -9.15 8.94 6.63
CA LEU A 81 -10.20 9.40 5.71
C LEU A 81 -9.63 10.05 4.43
N SER A 82 -8.30 10.14 4.34
CA SER A 82 -7.55 10.80 3.26
C SER A 82 -7.39 9.93 2.00
N SER A 83 -6.91 10.53 0.92
CA SER A 83 -6.61 9.85 -0.35
C SER A 83 -5.24 9.16 -0.41
N THR A 84 -4.53 9.05 0.70
CA THR A 84 -3.21 8.40 0.76
C THR A 84 -3.35 6.88 0.75
N ALA A 85 -2.34 6.20 0.21
CA ALA A 85 -2.25 4.74 0.15
C ALA A 85 -1.95 4.10 1.52
N ALA A 86 -2.55 2.94 1.77
CA ALA A 86 -2.47 2.28 3.08
C ALA A 86 -1.23 1.42 3.28
N LEU A 87 -0.92 0.61 2.28
CA LEU A 87 0.20 -0.29 2.31
C LEU A 87 1.47 0.48 2.02
N ALA A 88 1.58 1.07 0.83
CA ALA A 88 2.80 1.72 0.41
C ALA A 88 2.59 2.93 -0.48
N VAL A 89 3.46 3.92 -0.31
CA VAL A 89 3.66 5.05 -1.22
C VAL A 89 5.05 4.91 -1.82
N CYS A 90 5.15 4.76 -3.14
CA CYS A 90 6.41 4.68 -3.89
C CYS A 90 6.83 6.05 -4.46
N ALA A 91 6.31 7.14 -3.89
CA ALA A 91 6.51 8.55 -4.29
C ALA A 91 6.62 8.75 -5.81
N SER A 92 7.33 9.77 -6.31
CA SER A 92 7.56 9.97 -7.76
C SER A 92 8.66 9.06 -8.33
N ASN A 93 8.98 7.96 -7.66
CA ASN A 93 10.14 7.14 -7.97
C ASN A 93 9.80 5.99 -8.89
N ASN A 94 10.80 5.53 -9.64
CA ASN A 94 10.67 4.35 -10.47
C ASN A 94 10.84 3.10 -9.62
N MET A 95 10.06 2.06 -9.93
CA MET A 95 10.15 0.76 -9.28
C MET A 95 10.36 -0.31 -10.34
N ALA A 96 11.49 -1.00 -10.30
CA ALA A 96 11.68 -2.18 -11.13
C ALA A 96 11.25 -3.42 -10.34
N ASP A 97 10.55 -4.34 -11.02
CA ASP A 97 10.16 -5.63 -10.44
C ASP A 97 9.42 -5.50 -9.09
N LEU A 98 8.43 -4.60 -9.01
CA LEU A 98 7.58 -4.43 -7.83
C LEU A 98 6.48 -5.48 -7.81
N HIS A 99 6.47 -6.31 -6.77
CA HIS A 99 5.41 -7.28 -6.56
C HIS A 99 4.61 -6.98 -5.30
N VAL A 100 3.29 -6.84 -5.45
CA VAL A 100 2.36 -6.55 -4.36
C VAL A 100 1.24 -7.56 -4.39
N ALA A 101 1.16 -8.43 -3.38
CA ALA A 101 0.26 -9.58 -3.45
C ALA A 101 -0.37 -10.03 -2.15
N ARG A 102 -1.60 -10.54 -2.24
CA ARG A 102 -2.33 -11.18 -1.12
C ARG A 102 -2.45 -10.31 0.13
N ASN A 103 -2.41 -8.98 -0.04
CA ASN A 103 -2.59 -8.06 1.08
C ASN A 103 -4.09 -7.85 1.34
N ILE A 104 -4.44 -7.68 2.61
CA ILE A 104 -5.80 -7.40 3.06
C ILE A 104 -5.81 -6.02 3.71
N ILE A 105 -6.53 -5.09 3.10
CA ILE A 105 -6.51 -3.68 3.47
C ILE A 105 -7.91 -3.20 3.83
N PHE A 106 -8.04 -2.63 5.02
CA PHE A 106 -9.20 -1.86 5.41
C PHE A 106 -8.82 -0.40 5.65
N ARG A 107 -9.51 0.52 4.97
CA ARG A 107 -9.35 1.95 5.19
C ARG A 107 -10.62 2.71 4.84
N PRO A 108 -11.24 3.46 5.76
CA PRO A 108 -12.49 4.14 5.51
C PRO A 108 -12.33 5.47 4.72
N SER A 109 -11.39 5.55 3.78
CA SER A 109 -11.14 6.73 2.95
C SER A 109 -12.37 7.11 2.14
N THR A 110 -12.79 8.38 2.23
CA THR A 110 -13.89 8.93 1.41
C THR A 110 -13.41 9.46 0.06
N VAL A 111 -12.09 9.48 -0.17
CA VAL A 111 -11.46 9.83 -1.44
C VAL A 111 -10.30 8.87 -1.64
N THR A 112 -10.11 8.33 -2.83
CA THR A 112 -9.05 7.35 -3.17
C THR A 112 -8.32 7.72 -4.45
N ALA A 113 -8.32 9.01 -4.82
CA ALA A 113 -7.61 9.54 -5.99
C ALA A 113 -6.09 9.24 -6.03
N ASN A 114 -5.45 8.94 -4.89
CA ASN A 114 -4.06 8.43 -4.84
C ASN A 114 -3.94 6.99 -4.29
N GLY A 115 -5.02 6.20 -4.34
CA GLY A 115 -4.99 4.75 -4.21
C GLY A 115 -5.26 4.35 -2.79
N ALA A 116 -6.19 3.42 -2.61
CA ALA A 116 -6.52 2.93 -1.28
C ALA A 116 -5.42 2.04 -0.69
N MET A 117 -4.71 1.28 -1.52
CA MET A 117 -3.66 0.36 -1.07
C MET A 117 -2.26 0.83 -1.44
N LEU A 118 -2.01 1.11 -2.72
CA LEU A 118 -0.69 1.40 -3.25
C LEU A 118 -0.74 2.70 -4.06
N SER A 119 0.28 3.54 -3.93
CA SER A 119 0.48 4.67 -4.83
C SER A 119 1.90 4.72 -5.34
N ASN A 120 2.04 5.23 -6.55
CA ASN A 120 3.31 5.53 -7.19
C ASN A 120 3.10 6.75 -8.11
N GLY A 121 4.19 7.44 -8.42
CA GLY A 121 4.21 8.58 -9.33
C GLY A 121 5.23 8.42 -10.47
N GLY A 122 6.17 7.48 -10.35
CA GLY A 122 7.14 7.11 -11.39
C GLY A 122 6.74 5.86 -12.17
N THR A 123 7.60 5.41 -13.08
CA THR A 123 7.39 4.20 -13.89
C THR A 123 7.60 2.95 -13.03
N CYS A 124 6.70 1.98 -13.10
CA CYS A 124 6.79 0.75 -12.29
C CYS A 124 6.54 -0.52 -13.12
N THR A 125 7.46 -1.48 -13.08
CA THR A 125 7.26 -2.82 -13.66
C THR A 125 6.99 -3.86 -12.58
N GLY A 126 6.33 -4.96 -12.93
CA GLY A 126 6.01 -6.05 -11.99
C GLY A 126 4.53 -6.39 -11.94
N LEU A 127 4.08 -6.92 -10.81
CA LEU A 127 2.74 -7.50 -10.65
C LEU A 127 2.06 -7.05 -9.36
N VAL A 128 0.80 -6.63 -9.49
CA VAL A 128 -0.12 -6.41 -8.38
C VAL A 128 -1.22 -7.45 -8.47
N TYR A 129 -1.33 -8.37 -7.51
CA TYR A 129 -2.22 -9.52 -7.66
C TYR A 129 -2.81 -10.08 -6.36
N ASP A 130 -4.01 -10.65 -6.44
CA ASP A 130 -4.71 -11.29 -5.31
C ASP A 130 -4.89 -10.38 -4.07
N ASN A 131 -4.94 -9.06 -4.24
CA ASN A 131 -5.12 -8.14 -3.12
C ASN A 131 -6.60 -7.82 -2.87
N TYR A 132 -6.95 -7.59 -1.60
CA TYR A 132 -8.31 -7.30 -1.15
C TYR A 132 -8.33 -5.97 -0.42
N VAL A 133 -9.12 -5.02 -0.91
CA VAL A 133 -9.18 -3.65 -0.36
C VAL A 133 -10.63 -3.25 -0.10
N GLN A 134 -10.88 -2.66 1.06
CA GLN A 134 -12.17 -2.08 1.42
C GLN A 134 -12.01 -0.60 1.79
N HIS A 135 -12.82 0.26 1.14
CA HIS A 135 -12.85 1.72 1.39
C HIS A 135 -14.25 2.35 1.33
N LYS A 136 -14.35 3.68 1.58
CA LYS A 136 -15.61 4.44 1.58
C LYS A 136 -15.85 5.30 0.34
N ASP A 137 -14.83 5.56 -0.47
CA ASP A 137 -14.98 6.34 -1.70
C ASP A 137 -15.98 5.66 -2.66
N THR A 138 -16.99 6.42 -3.05
CA THR A 138 -18.08 6.00 -3.95
C THR A 138 -17.86 6.47 -5.38
N ASP A 139 -16.94 7.41 -5.60
CA ASP A 139 -16.83 8.15 -6.86
C ASP A 139 -15.78 7.51 -7.78
N THR A 140 -14.68 6.99 -7.23
CA THR A 140 -13.64 6.34 -8.04
C THR A 140 -12.97 5.20 -7.26
N PRO A 141 -13.29 3.92 -7.49
CA PRO A 141 -12.53 2.83 -6.88
C PRO A 141 -11.12 2.79 -7.46
N ALA A 142 -10.10 3.00 -6.63
CA ALA A 142 -8.74 2.72 -7.04
C ALA A 142 -7.97 1.99 -5.94
N ILE A 143 -7.65 0.71 -6.19
CA ILE A 143 -6.63 -0.02 -5.43
C ILE A 143 -5.26 0.68 -5.57
N HIS A 144 -5.04 1.28 -6.75
CA HIS A 144 -3.78 1.84 -7.20
C HIS A 144 -4.01 3.02 -8.16
N THR A 145 -3.14 4.04 -8.15
CA THR A 145 -3.46 5.36 -8.75
C THR A 145 -2.46 5.95 -9.72
N GLN A 146 -1.97 5.15 -10.64
CA GLN A 146 -1.44 5.76 -11.85
C GLN A 146 -1.76 4.95 -13.09
N THR A 147 -2.22 5.67 -14.11
CA THR A 147 -2.31 5.21 -15.50
C THR A 147 -0.93 5.21 -16.13
N GLY A 148 -0.53 4.10 -16.74
CA GLY A 148 0.71 4.02 -17.53
C GLY A 148 1.97 3.58 -16.77
N THR A 149 1.83 2.90 -15.63
CA THR A 149 2.98 2.49 -14.82
C THR A 149 3.80 1.36 -15.43
N GLY A 150 3.16 0.42 -16.13
CA GLY A 150 3.80 -0.82 -16.62
C GLY A 150 3.55 -2.04 -15.72
N LEU A 151 2.75 -1.88 -14.65
CA LEU A 151 2.35 -2.97 -13.75
C LEU A 151 1.25 -3.85 -14.36
N GLY A 152 1.40 -5.16 -14.22
CA GLY A 152 0.32 -6.13 -14.48
C GLY A 152 -0.62 -6.27 -13.29
N PHE A 153 -1.93 -6.32 -13.54
CA PHE A 153 -2.96 -6.49 -12.51
C PHE A 153 -3.71 -7.81 -12.71
N ILE A 154 -3.80 -8.64 -11.67
CA ILE A 154 -4.44 -9.96 -11.73
C ILE A 154 -5.28 -10.16 -10.46
N GLU A 155 -6.58 -10.46 -10.59
CA GLU A 155 -7.43 -10.89 -9.47
C GLU A 155 -7.37 -10.02 -8.20
N ASN A 156 -7.34 -8.68 -8.37
CA ASN A 156 -7.43 -7.76 -7.25
C ASN A 156 -8.87 -7.31 -7.05
N TYR A 157 -9.32 -7.28 -5.80
CA TYR A 157 -10.70 -7.01 -5.43
C TYR A 157 -10.81 -5.77 -4.55
N CYS A 158 -11.65 -4.83 -4.97
CA CYS A 158 -11.95 -3.61 -4.23
C CYS A 158 -13.45 -3.56 -3.93
N ILE A 159 -13.82 -3.47 -2.65
CA ILE A 159 -15.22 -3.30 -2.27
C ILE A 159 -15.55 -1.82 -2.36
N LEU A 160 -16.35 -1.51 -3.36
CA LEU A 160 -16.99 -0.22 -3.57
C LEU A 160 -18.19 -0.03 -2.66
N ASP A 161 -18.31 1.18 -2.12
CA ASP A 161 -19.44 1.63 -1.32
C ASP A 161 -19.50 0.99 0.08
N TYR A 162 -19.43 1.87 1.08
CA TYR A 162 -19.63 1.54 2.49
C TYR A 162 -21.11 1.32 2.78
N ALA A 163 -21.76 0.47 2.02
CA ALA A 163 -22.96 -0.16 2.50
C ALA A 163 -22.52 -1.06 3.67
N ALA A 164 -22.70 -0.57 4.89
CA ALA A 164 -22.35 -1.29 6.12
C ALA A 164 -22.72 -2.77 5.98
N ASP A 165 -21.79 -3.63 6.40
CA ASP A 165 -22.00 -5.08 6.46
C ASP A 165 -22.30 -5.76 5.11
N LYS A 166 -21.81 -5.19 3.99
CA LYS A 166 -21.85 -5.86 2.67
C LYS A 166 -20.46 -6.23 2.18
N SER A 167 -20.33 -7.45 1.66
CA SER A 167 -19.20 -7.80 0.79
C SER A 167 -19.44 -7.24 -0.61
N GLY A 168 -18.37 -6.86 -1.31
CA GLY A 168 -18.46 -6.52 -2.74
C GLY A 168 -19.04 -7.70 -3.51
N ALA A 169 -19.97 -7.44 -4.43
CA ALA A 169 -20.56 -8.48 -5.26
C ALA A 169 -19.51 -8.93 -6.30
N LEU A 170 -18.98 -10.14 -6.13
CA LEU A 170 -18.23 -10.85 -7.18
C LEU A 170 -19.25 -11.63 -8.02
N ASN A 171 -19.73 -11.01 -9.09
CA ASN A 171 -20.57 -11.72 -10.04
C ASN A 171 -19.64 -12.60 -10.91
N PRO A 172 -19.77 -13.94 -10.94
CA PRO A 172 -19.02 -14.73 -11.90
C PRO A 172 -19.35 -14.23 -13.30
N ALA A 173 -18.32 -14.06 -14.14
CA ALA A 173 -18.54 -13.72 -15.54
C ALA A 173 -19.42 -14.81 -16.18
N PHE A 174 -20.70 -14.51 -16.38
CA PHE A 174 -21.55 -15.33 -17.24
C PHE A 174 -21.19 -14.96 -18.67
N SER A 175 -20.83 -15.98 -19.46
CA SER A 175 -20.64 -15.92 -20.90
C SER A 175 -21.89 -15.43 -21.62
#